data_AF-A0AB36H2V7-F1
#
_entry.id   AF-A0AB36H2V7-F1
#
_cell.length_a   1.000
_cell.length_b   1.000
_cell.length_c   1.000
_cell.angle_alpha   90.00
_cell.angle_beta   90.00
_cell.angle_gamma   90.00
#
_symmetry.space_group_name_H-M   'P 1'
#
loop_
_entity.id
_entity.type
_entity.pdbx_description
1 polymer ?
#
loop_
_entity_poly.entity_id
_entity_poly.type
_entity_poly.pdbx_seq_one_letter_code
_entity_poly.pdbx_strand_id
1 'polypeptide(L)'
;MRAAFQNELQVLRDGLMEMNSLVATALEDASKALLTGDLALAEKVIVRDQEIDDLQAELDEKAIDVLATQSPVATDLRTVVATLRMSASLERMGDLAAHIALVLRRRHPNEVIPADLKPTIETLADLSLNAVHDAGKVLASYDIALAAVIEERDNNVDRTMDEVYAALSADDASYSVKESVDLALLARFYERLGDHAVSIARRVVFLVTGDSLDSHNPHTDVDEF
;
A
#
# COMPACT_ATOMS: atom_id res chain seq x y z
N MET A 1 21.87 -24.19 -15.70
CA MET A 1 20.89 -23.44 -16.53
C MET A 1 19.57 -23.29 -15.77
N ARG A 2 18.76 -24.34 -15.56
CA ARG A 2 17.49 -24.21 -14.80
C ARG A 2 17.65 -23.73 -13.35
N ALA A 3 18.70 -24.15 -12.65
CA ALA A 3 18.95 -23.69 -11.27
C ALA A 3 19.33 -22.20 -11.17
N ALA A 4 20.02 -21.64 -12.18
CA ALA A 4 20.36 -20.22 -12.22
C ALA A 4 19.11 -19.37 -12.47
N PHE A 5 18.28 -19.78 -13.43
CA PHE A 5 16.99 -19.14 -13.68
C PHE A 5 16.04 -19.18 -12.46
N GLN A 6 15.96 -20.31 -11.75
CA GLN A 6 15.14 -20.38 -10.53
C GLN A 6 15.71 -19.49 -9.41
N ASN A 7 17.02 -19.26 -9.39
CA ASN A 7 17.63 -18.27 -8.50
C ASN A 7 17.22 -16.84 -8.88
N GLU A 8 17.23 -16.49 -10.18
CA GLU A 8 16.77 -15.19 -10.66
C GLU A 8 15.30 -14.92 -10.27
N LEU A 9 14.41 -15.92 -10.42
CA LEU A 9 13.03 -15.80 -9.95
C LEU A 9 12.91 -15.66 -8.43
N GLN A 10 13.81 -16.30 -7.66
CA GLN A 10 13.87 -16.14 -6.21
C GLN A 10 14.29 -14.71 -5.84
N VAL A 11 15.28 -14.14 -6.53
CA VAL A 11 15.72 -12.74 -6.32
C VAL A 11 14.57 -11.76 -6.54
N LEU A 12 13.73 -11.97 -7.56
CA LEU A 12 12.55 -11.13 -7.78
C LEU A 12 11.56 -11.21 -6.60
N ARG A 13 11.33 -12.40 -6.06
CA ARG A 13 10.44 -12.62 -4.91
C ARG A 13 11.00 -11.99 -3.65
N ASP A 14 12.30 -12.17 -3.39
CA ASP A 14 12.97 -11.62 -2.22
C ASP A 14 12.94 -10.09 -2.24
N GLY A 15 13.13 -9.48 -3.42
CA GLY A 15 13.01 -8.02 -3.56
C GLY A 15 11.60 -7.50 -3.30
N LEU A 16 10.54 -8.20 -3.74
CA LEU A 16 9.16 -7.81 -3.38
C LEU A 16 8.93 -7.87 -1.86
N MET A 17 9.47 -8.89 -1.19
CA MET A 17 9.37 -9.02 0.26
C MET A 17 10.12 -7.89 0.98
N GLU A 18 11.29 -7.51 0.46
CA GLU A 18 12.07 -6.38 0.96
C GLU A 18 11.32 -5.05 0.78
N MET A 19 10.80 -4.78 -0.41
CA MET A 19 9.94 -3.61 -0.68
C MET A 19 8.75 -3.56 0.28
N ASN A 20 8.02 -4.67 0.47
CA ASN A 20 6.88 -4.72 1.39
C ASN A 20 7.29 -4.40 2.83
N SER A 21 8.47 -4.86 3.26
CA SER A 21 8.98 -4.53 4.60
C SER A 21 9.34 -3.06 4.75
N LEU A 22 9.90 -2.44 3.71
CA LEU A 22 10.20 -1.00 3.69
C LEU A 22 8.91 -0.17 3.74
N VAL A 23 7.91 -0.53 2.93
CA VAL A 23 6.59 0.10 2.92
C VAL A 23 5.91 0.00 4.30
N ALA A 24 5.93 -1.18 4.92
CA ALA A 24 5.34 -1.36 6.25
C ALA A 24 6.03 -0.47 7.30
N THR A 25 7.36 -0.38 7.26
CA THR A 25 8.14 0.49 8.15
C THR A 25 7.83 1.97 7.89
N ALA A 26 7.76 2.37 6.62
CA ALA A 26 7.46 3.75 6.22
C ALA A 26 6.06 4.16 6.70
N LEU A 27 5.05 3.28 6.55
CA LEU A 27 3.70 3.55 7.01
C LEU A 27 3.60 3.61 8.54
N GLU A 28 4.25 2.70 9.25
CA GLU A 28 4.30 2.71 10.72
C GLU A 28 4.94 4.01 11.23
N ASP A 29 6.11 4.38 10.69
CA ASP A 29 6.82 5.61 11.06
C ASP A 29 6.02 6.86 10.68
N ALA A 30 5.37 6.89 9.51
CA ALA A 30 4.54 8.02 9.06
C ALA A 30 3.33 8.24 9.96
N SER A 31 2.63 7.15 10.29
CA SER A 31 1.44 7.16 11.16
C SER A 31 1.82 7.57 12.57
N LYS A 32 2.92 7.02 13.11
CA LYS A 32 3.45 7.41 14.42
C LYS A 32 3.85 8.87 14.45
N ALA A 33 4.57 9.34 13.43
CA ALA A 33 4.95 10.75 13.33
C ALA A 33 3.70 11.63 13.37
N LEU A 34 2.73 11.35 12.51
CA LEU A 34 1.46 12.08 12.43
C LEU A 34 0.72 12.16 13.77
N LEU A 35 0.57 11.03 14.47
CA LEU A 35 -0.20 10.92 15.72
C LEU A 35 0.51 11.57 16.92
N THR A 36 1.84 11.70 16.87
CA THR A 36 2.67 12.23 17.96
C THR A 36 3.22 13.64 17.68
N GLY A 37 3.08 14.13 16.45
CA GLY A 37 3.66 15.40 16.03
C GLY A 37 5.18 15.37 15.80
N ASP A 38 5.78 14.18 15.64
CA ASP A 38 7.23 14.02 15.47
C ASP A 38 7.69 14.41 14.06
N LEU A 39 8.08 15.68 13.88
CA LEU A 39 8.58 16.19 12.61
C LEU A 39 9.86 15.48 12.14
N ALA A 40 10.75 15.09 13.04
CA ALA A 40 12.02 14.48 12.65
C ALA A 40 11.78 13.08 12.06
N LEU A 41 10.83 12.33 12.62
CA LEU A 41 10.40 11.06 12.08
C LEU A 41 9.71 11.23 10.73
N ALA A 42 8.84 12.23 10.57
CA ALA A 42 8.19 12.53 9.29
C ALA A 42 9.19 12.85 8.18
N GLU A 43 10.19 13.69 8.45
CA GLU A 43 11.25 14.00 7.46
C GLU A 43 12.07 12.76 7.10
N LYS A 44 12.31 11.86 8.06
CA LYS A 44 12.99 10.60 7.79
C LYS A 44 12.19 9.73 6.83
N VAL A 45 10.87 9.60 7.02
CA VAL A 45 10.01 8.85 6.09
C VAL A 45 10.10 9.45 4.68
N ILE A 46 9.96 10.77 4.55
CA ILE A 46 9.99 11.47 3.26
C ILE A 46 11.31 11.24 2.53
N VAL A 47 12.44 11.25 3.23
CA VAL A 47 13.76 11.04 2.61
C VAL A 47 13.97 9.57 2.21
N ARG A 48 13.47 8.63 3.03
CA ARG A 48 13.67 7.19 2.80
C ARG A 48 12.74 6.59 1.75
N ASP A 49 11.73 7.34 1.31
CA ASP A 49 10.86 6.97 0.19
C ASP A 49 11.67 6.60 -1.08
N GLN A 50 12.75 7.34 -1.35
CA GLN A 50 13.67 7.07 -2.45
C GLN A 50 14.29 5.65 -2.38
N GLU A 51 14.46 5.07 -1.19
CA GLU A 51 14.96 3.68 -1.06
C GLU A 51 13.98 2.68 -1.68
N ILE A 52 12.67 2.97 -1.64
CA ILE A 52 11.62 2.12 -2.23
C ILE A 52 11.60 2.30 -3.75
N ASP A 53 11.72 3.52 -4.25
CA ASP A 53 11.80 3.84 -5.68
C ASP A 53 13.00 3.15 -6.34
N ASP A 54 14.17 3.26 -5.71
CA ASP A 54 15.41 2.68 -6.22
C ASP A 54 15.27 1.14 -6.29
N LEU A 55 14.70 0.52 -5.25
CA LEU A 55 14.48 -0.93 -5.22
C LEU A 55 13.43 -1.38 -6.26
N GLN A 56 12.39 -0.58 -6.52
CA GLN A 56 11.43 -0.84 -7.59
C GLN A 56 12.11 -0.84 -8.95
N ALA A 57 12.94 0.18 -9.23
CA ALA A 57 13.69 0.28 -10.48
C ALA A 57 14.65 -0.90 -10.68
N GLU A 58 15.37 -1.31 -9.62
CA GLU A 58 16.25 -2.49 -9.65
C GLU A 58 15.47 -3.79 -9.93
N LEU A 59 14.30 -3.97 -9.33
CA LEU A 59 13.43 -5.13 -9.56
C LEU A 59 12.91 -5.16 -10.99
N ASP A 60 12.52 -4.01 -11.53
CA ASP A 60 12.01 -3.90 -12.89
C ASP A 60 13.11 -4.22 -13.91
N GLU A 61 14.34 -3.74 -13.71
CA GLU A 61 15.50 -4.09 -14.55
C GLU A 61 15.76 -5.60 -14.54
N LYS A 62 15.82 -6.22 -13.35
CA LYS A 62 16.02 -7.67 -13.21
C LYS A 62 14.89 -8.47 -13.89
N ALA A 63 13.65 -8.04 -13.74
CA ALA A 63 12.51 -8.70 -14.36
C ALA A 63 12.58 -8.63 -15.90
N ILE A 64 12.98 -7.49 -16.46
CA ILE A 64 13.20 -7.31 -17.90
C ILE A 64 14.33 -8.22 -18.39
N ASP A 65 15.44 -8.30 -17.65
CA ASP A 65 16.57 -9.19 -17.98
C ASP A 65 16.16 -10.66 -18.02
N VAL A 66 15.35 -11.11 -17.05
CA VAL A 66 14.80 -12.47 -17.04
C VAL A 66 13.93 -12.73 -18.27
N LEU A 67 13.06 -11.79 -18.64
CA LEU A 67 12.23 -11.90 -19.86
C LEU A 67 13.10 -12.01 -21.11
N ALA A 68 14.12 -11.17 -21.23
CA ALA A 68 14.98 -11.09 -22.40
C ALA A 68 15.90 -12.31 -22.56
N THR A 69 16.42 -12.85 -21.46
CA THR A 69 17.48 -13.88 -21.49
C THR A 69 16.96 -15.30 -21.32
N GLN A 70 15.84 -15.50 -20.61
CA GLN A 70 15.35 -16.84 -20.25
C GLN A 70 14.09 -17.26 -21.01
N SER A 71 13.37 -16.32 -21.66
CA SER A 71 12.10 -16.58 -22.36
C SER A 71 11.11 -17.43 -21.53
N PRO A 72 10.73 -16.97 -20.32
CA PRO A 72 9.93 -17.76 -19.40
C PRO A 72 8.54 -18.07 -19.98
N VAL A 73 7.95 -19.21 -19.56
CA VAL A 73 6.64 -19.66 -20.04
C VAL A 73 5.70 -19.99 -18.88
N ALA A 74 4.39 -19.93 -19.13
CA ALA A 74 3.33 -20.29 -18.18
C ALA A 74 3.54 -19.65 -16.79
N THR A 75 3.77 -20.45 -15.74
CA THR A 75 3.94 -19.98 -14.36
C THR A 75 5.15 -19.08 -14.17
N ASP A 76 6.25 -19.34 -14.88
CA ASP A 76 7.44 -18.50 -14.74
C ASP A 76 7.19 -17.11 -15.35
N LEU A 77 6.50 -17.05 -16.49
CA LEU A 77 6.10 -15.79 -17.12
C LEU A 77 5.14 -15.01 -16.21
N ARG A 78 4.14 -15.71 -15.63
CA ARG A 78 3.23 -15.10 -14.64
C ARG A 78 3.98 -14.55 -13.44
N THR A 79 5.01 -15.25 -12.96
CA THR A 79 5.84 -14.79 -11.84
C THR A 79 6.51 -13.46 -12.16
N VAL A 80 7.16 -13.35 -13.33
CA VAL A 80 7.85 -12.11 -13.72
C VAL A 80 6.87 -10.96 -13.95
N VAL A 81 5.75 -11.20 -14.64
CA VAL A 81 4.73 -10.17 -14.89
C VAL A 81 4.04 -9.73 -13.61
N ALA A 82 3.72 -10.66 -12.70
CA ALA A 82 3.13 -10.33 -11.41
C ALA A 82 4.12 -9.52 -10.56
N THR A 83 5.43 -9.84 -10.62
CA THR A 83 6.47 -9.07 -9.93
C THR A 83 6.47 -7.61 -10.38
N LEU A 84 6.58 -7.34 -11.68
CA LEU A 84 6.57 -5.97 -12.24
C LEU A 84 5.34 -5.16 -11.82
N ARG A 85 4.18 -5.83 -11.76
CA ARG A 85 2.97 -5.15 -11.31
C ARG A 85 3.05 -4.88 -9.81
N MET A 86 3.38 -5.90 -9.00
CA MET A 86 3.42 -5.79 -7.54
C MET A 86 4.47 -4.79 -7.05
N SER A 87 5.64 -4.71 -7.68
CA SER A 87 6.66 -3.69 -7.39
C SER A 87 6.08 -2.29 -7.53
N ALA A 88 5.40 -2.01 -8.64
CA ALA A 88 4.72 -0.73 -8.83
C ALA A 88 3.61 -0.46 -7.80
N SER A 89 2.86 -1.48 -7.35
CA SER A 89 1.91 -1.25 -6.24
C SER A 89 2.61 -0.93 -4.93
N LEU A 90 3.73 -1.58 -4.62
CA LEU A 90 4.50 -1.35 -3.40
C LEU A 90 5.14 0.04 -3.39
N GLU A 91 5.70 0.50 -4.52
CA GLU A 91 6.19 1.88 -4.66
C GLU A 91 5.08 2.89 -4.40
N ARG A 92 3.90 2.71 -5.00
CA ARG A 92 2.74 3.58 -4.74
C ARG A 92 2.28 3.57 -3.29
N MET A 93 2.51 2.50 -2.54
CA MET A 93 2.25 2.45 -1.10
C MET A 93 3.32 3.23 -0.31
N GLY A 94 4.59 3.19 -0.73
CA GLY A 94 5.67 4.03 -0.20
C GLY A 94 5.34 5.53 -0.34
N ASP A 95 5.01 5.95 -1.57
CA ASP A 95 4.54 7.29 -1.91
C ASP A 95 3.44 7.79 -0.96
N LEU A 96 2.44 6.94 -0.68
CA LEU A 96 1.31 7.27 0.19
C LEU A 96 1.76 7.45 1.65
N ALA A 97 2.70 6.64 2.13
CA ALA A 97 3.30 6.83 3.46
C ALA A 97 4.09 8.14 3.53
N ALA A 98 4.85 8.48 2.49
CA ALA A 98 5.53 9.77 2.40
C ALA A 98 4.53 10.95 2.35
N HIS A 99 3.41 10.81 1.65
CA HIS A 99 2.34 11.81 1.65
C HIS A 99 1.72 12.03 3.03
N ILE A 100 1.50 10.97 3.81
CA ILE A 100 1.04 11.07 5.20
C ILE A 100 2.03 11.90 6.04
N ALA A 101 3.32 11.61 5.94
CA ALA A 101 4.37 12.36 6.61
C ALA A 101 4.44 13.84 6.15
N LEU A 102 4.18 14.10 4.85
CA LEU A 102 4.14 15.44 4.28
C LEU A 102 3.00 16.30 4.84
N VAL A 103 1.84 15.71 5.13
CA VAL A 103 0.73 16.43 5.77
C VAL A 103 1.19 16.96 7.13
N LEU A 104 1.84 16.13 7.95
CA LEU A 104 2.41 16.56 9.23
C LEU A 104 3.43 17.69 9.05
N ARG A 105 4.42 17.51 8.16
CA ARG A 105 5.45 18.52 7.92
C ARG A 105 4.87 19.89 7.56
N ARG A 106 3.81 19.93 6.77
CA ARG A 106 3.13 21.17 6.35
C ARG A 106 2.37 21.87 7.47
N ARG A 107 2.02 21.16 8.54
CA ARG A 107 1.25 21.68 9.67
C ARG A 107 2.07 22.03 10.89
N HIS A 108 3.21 21.37 11.06
CA HIS A 108 4.11 21.61 12.16
C HIS A 108 4.41 23.12 12.37
N PRO A 109 4.34 23.65 13.61
CA PRO A 109 4.16 22.93 14.88
C PRO A 109 2.70 22.70 15.31
N ASN A 110 1.71 23.05 14.49
CA ASN A 110 0.32 22.82 14.82
C ASN A 110 -0.03 21.33 14.67
N GLU A 111 -0.92 20.85 15.52
CA GLU A 111 -1.49 19.50 15.36
C GLU A 111 -2.27 19.40 14.05
N VAL A 112 -2.17 18.23 13.40
CA VAL A 112 -2.87 17.94 12.15
C VAL A 112 -4.28 17.44 12.43
N ILE A 113 -4.43 16.56 13.42
CA ILE A 113 -5.65 15.81 13.70
C ILE A 113 -6.31 16.39 14.94
N PRO A 114 -7.55 16.92 14.83
CA PRO A 114 -8.37 17.29 15.98
C PRO A 114 -8.55 16.14 16.97
N ALA A 115 -8.64 16.46 18.27
CA ALA A 115 -8.63 15.46 19.33
C ALA A 115 -9.79 14.44 19.26
N ASP A 116 -10.94 14.85 18.73
CA ASP A 116 -12.14 14.04 18.53
C ASP A 116 -12.02 13.05 17.37
N LEU A 117 -11.26 13.38 16.32
CA LEU A 117 -11.01 12.48 15.18
C LEU A 117 -9.73 11.64 15.33
N LYS A 118 -8.89 11.93 16.32
CA LYS A 118 -7.66 11.18 16.57
C LYS A 118 -7.88 9.66 16.68
N PRO A 119 -8.88 9.14 17.43
CA PRO A 119 -9.13 7.70 17.51
C PRO A 119 -9.51 7.05 16.17
N THR A 120 -10.27 7.77 15.33
CA THR A 120 -10.69 7.28 14.01
C THR A 120 -9.50 7.21 13.06
N ILE A 121 -8.62 8.22 13.06
CA ILE A 121 -7.40 8.21 12.25
C ILE A 121 -6.40 7.15 12.73
N GLU A 122 -6.27 6.93 14.04
CA GLU A 122 -5.46 5.84 14.61
C GLU A 122 -5.99 4.47 14.16
N THR A 123 -7.32 4.29 14.17
CA THR A 123 -7.96 3.07 13.66
C THR A 123 -7.67 2.86 12.16
N LEU A 124 -7.75 3.91 11.34
CA LEU A 124 -7.39 3.83 9.92
C LEU A 124 -5.93 3.42 9.72
N ALA A 125 -5.01 4.04 10.46
CA ALA A 125 -3.59 3.70 10.40
C ALA A 125 -3.33 2.23 10.73
N ASP A 126 -3.94 1.72 11.81
CA ASP A 126 -3.82 0.33 12.22
C ASP A 126 -4.39 -0.64 11.17
N LEU A 127 -5.56 -0.33 10.60
CA LEU A 127 -6.17 -1.16 9.57
C LEU A 127 -5.32 -1.20 8.29
N SER A 128 -4.84 -0.05 7.81
CA SER A 128 -3.96 0.01 6.64
C SER A 128 -2.63 -0.70 6.88
N LEU A 129 -2.01 -0.55 8.05
CA LEU A 129 -0.77 -1.26 8.38
C LEU A 129 -0.97 -2.78 8.42
N ASN A 130 -2.10 -3.24 8.97
CA ASN A 130 -2.48 -4.65 8.92
C ASN A 130 -2.64 -5.16 7.48
N ALA A 131 -3.23 -4.36 6.58
CA ALA A 131 -3.36 -4.70 5.17
C ALA A 131 -1.98 -4.88 4.50
N VAL A 132 -1.01 -4.00 4.77
CA VAL A 132 0.37 -4.14 4.27
C VAL A 132 1.06 -5.40 4.82
N HIS A 133 0.85 -5.71 6.11
CA HIS A 133 1.40 -6.93 6.70
C HIS A 133 0.77 -8.20 6.12
N ASP A 134 -0.54 -8.19 5.89
CA ASP A 134 -1.23 -9.33 5.28
C ASP A 134 -0.82 -9.50 3.82
N ALA A 135 -0.63 -8.43 3.05
CA ALA A 135 -0.05 -8.49 1.70
C ALA A 135 1.34 -9.15 1.71
N GLY A 136 2.20 -8.78 2.66
CA GLY A 136 3.50 -9.42 2.85
C GLY A 136 3.40 -10.92 3.20
N LYS A 137 2.42 -11.32 4.02
CA LYS A 137 2.18 -12.74 4.31
C LYS A 137 1.73 -13.50 3.07
N VAL A 138 0.84 -12.92 2.26
CA VAL A 138 0.36 -13.51 1.00
C VAL A 138 1.49 -13.64 -0.02
N LEU A 139 2.37 -12.65 -0.12
CA LEU A 139 3.59 -12.71 -0.95
C LEU A 139 4.52 -13.85 -0.53
N ALA A 140 4.68 -14.07 0.78
CA ALA A 140 5.55 -15.12 1.31
C ALA A 140 4.97 -16.54 1.17
N SER A 141 3.67 -16.70 1.39
CA SER A 141 3.03 -18.02 1.48
C SER A 141 2.32 -18.47 0.21
N TYR A 142 1.98 -17.55 -0.70
CA TYR A 142 1.06 -17.78 -1.81
C TYR A 142 -0.31 -18.33 -1.38
N ASP A 143 -0.76 -17.99 -0.17
CA ASP A 143 -2.03 -18.44 0.38
C ASP A 143 -3.22 -17.65 -0.21
N ILE A 144 -3.96 -18.31 -1.10
CA ILE A 144 -5.17 -17.77 -1.74
C ILE A 144 -6.28 -17.50 -0.72
N ALA A 145 -6.40 -18.30 0.34
CA ALA A 145 -7.45 -18.09 1.34
C ALA A 145 -7.18 -16.80 2.13
N LEU A 146 -5.91 -16.51 2.42
CA LEU A 146 -5.53 -15.25 3.03
C LEU A 146 -5.78 -14.05 2.10
N ALA A 147 -5.58 -14.21 0.79
CA ALA A 147 -5.88 -13.15 -0.18
C ALA A 147 -7.36 -12.72 -0.15
N ALA A 148 -8.29 -13.67 -0.04
CA ALA A 148 -9.72 -13.36 0.11
C ALA A 148 -10.05 -12.64 1.43
N VAL A 149 -9.35 -12.98 2.51
CA VAL A 149 -9.53 -12.31 3.81
C VAL A 149 -9.04 -10.86 3.77
N ILE A 150 -7.98 -10.55 3.02
CA ILE A 150 -7.49 -9.17 2.85
C ILE A 150 -8.58 -8.30 2.23
N GLU A 151 -9.20 -8.78 1.15
CA GLU A 151 -10.30 -8.08 0.47
C GLU A 151 -11.51 -7.86 1.37
N GLU A 152 -11.89 -8.85 2.20
CA GLU A 152 -12.97 -8.67 3.18
C GLU A 152 -12.60 -7.62 4.24
N ARG A 153 -11.36 -7.62 4.71
CA ARG A 153 -10.88 -6.69 5.74
C ARG A 153 -10.78 -5.26 5.25
N ASP A 154 -10.51 -5.07 3.96
CA ASP A 154 -10.41 -3.75 3.31
C ASP A 154 -11.72 -2.94 3.44
N ASN A 155 -12.87 -3.62 3.45
CA ASN A 155 -14.17 -2.97 3.74
C ASN A 155 -14.20 -2.23 5.09
N ASN A 156 -13.36 -2.63 6.07
CA ASN A 156 -13.25 -1.89 7.32
C ASN A 156 -12.48 -0.57 7.16
N VAL A 157 -11.50 -0.52 6.25
CA VAL A 157 -10.79 0.72 5.91
C VAL A 157 -11.79 1.69 5.27
N ASP A 158 -12.55 1.24 4.28
CA ASP A 158 -13.58 2.04 3.60
C ASP A 158 -14.62 2.58 4.59
N ARG A 159 -15.17 1.71 5.45
CA ARG A 159 -16.14 2.13 6.47
C ARG A 159 -15.55 3.17 7.42
N THR A 160 -14.29 3.02 7.82
CA THR A 160 -13.65 3.97 8.74
C THR A 160 -13.30 5.29 8.03
N MET A 161 -13.00 5.25 6.72
CA MET A 161 -12.88 6.45 5.88
C MET A 161 -14.22 7.19 5.81
N ASP A 162 -15.33 6.48 5.60
CA ASP A 162 -16.67 7.07 5.58
C ASP A 162 -17.04 7.73 6.92
N GLU A 163 -16.60 7.16 8.05
CA GLU A 163 -16.76 7.78 9.37
C GLU A 163 -16.04 9.14 9.46
N VAL A 164 -14.84 9.26 8.88
CA VAL A 164 -14.13 10.55 8.79
C VAL A 164 -14.92 11.53 7.93
N TYR A 165 -15.40 11.12 6.75
CA TYR A 165 -16.16 12.01 5.87
C TYR A 165 -17.50 12.46 6.46
N ALA A 166 -18.19 11.56 7.17
CA ALA A 166 -19.42 11.88 7.88
C ALA A 166 -19.17 12.93 8.96
N ALA A 167 -18.11 12.79 9.75
CA ALA A 167 -17.73 13.78 10.77
C ALA A 167 -17.36 15.13 10.15
N LEU A 168 -16.64 15.14 9.02
CA LEU A 168 -16.26 16.37 8.32
C LEU A 168 -17.45 17.11 7.68
N SER A 169 -18.53 16.39 7.36
CA SER A 169 -19.69 16.93 6.65
C SER A 169 -20.89 17.20 7.56
N ALA A 170 -20.75 16.98 8.88
CA ALA A 170 -21.82 17.21 9.84
C ALA A 170 -22.16 18.71 9.96
N ASP A 171 -23.44 19.02 10.15
CA ASP A 171 -23.93 20.42 10.25
C ASP A 171 -23.30 21.18 11.43
N ASP A 172 -22.88 20.46 12.47
CA ASP A 172 -22.23 20.97 13.67
C ASP A 172 -20.70 20.84 13.66
N ALA A 173 -20.12 20.41 12.53
CA ALA A 173 -18.66 20.30 12.37
C ALA A 173 -18.00 21.68 12.56
N SER A 174 -16.96 21.72 13.40
CA SER A 174 -16.26 22.96 13.76
C SER A 174 -14.83 23.04 13.20
N TYR A 175 -14.50 22.18 12.24
CA TYR A 175 -13.19 22.14 11.60
C TYR A 175 -13.01 23.30 10.62
N SER A 176 -11.80 23.87 10.57
CA SER A 176 -11.44 24.79 9.49
C SER A 176 -11.37 24.05 8.15
N VAL A 177 -11.62 24.76 7.05
CA VAL A 177 -11.47 24.21 5.68
C VAL A 177 -10.12 23.51 5.50
N LYS A 178 -9.07 24.09 6.09
CA LYS A 178 -7.72 23.54 6.03
C LYS A 178 -7.64 22.19 6.75
N GLU A 179 -8.21 22.05 7.94
CA GLU A 179 -8.24 20.77 8.67
C GLU A 179 -9.07 19.72 7.94
N SER A 180 -10.25 20.10 7.42
CA SER A 180 -11.11 19.19 6.66
C SER A 180 -10.41 18.62 5.43
N VAL A 181 -9.66 19.45 4.69
CA VAL A 181 -8.88 18.99 3.52
C VAL A 181 -7.78 18.01 3.92
N ASP A 182 -7.04 18.30 5.00
CA ASP A 182 -5.97 17.40 5.45
C ASP A 182 -6.52 16.06 5.94
N LEU A 183 -7.61 16.08 6.70
CA LEU A 183 -8.26 14.87 7.22
C LEU A 183 -8.83 14.02 6.09
N ALA A 184 -9.46 14.64 5.09
CA ALA A 184 -9.96 13.93 3.92
C ALA A 184 -8.82 13.30 3.10
N LEU A 185 -7.70 14.02 2.93
CA LEU A 185 -6.52 13.48 2.25
C LEU A 185 -5.90 12.31 3.02
N LEU A 186 -5.75 12.44 4.34
CA LEU A 186 -5.24 11.36 5.20
C LEU A 186 -6.11 10.10 5.08
N ALA A 187 -7.43 10.25 5.21
CA ALA A 187 -8.36 9.13 5.08
C ALA A 187 -8.24 8.46 3.71
N ARG A 188 -8.15 9.26 2.64
CA ARG A 188 -7.93 8.75 1.27
C ARG A 188 -6.57 8.06 1.10
N PHE A 189 -5.50 8.53 1.73
CA PHE A 189 -4.20 7.88 1.63
C PHE A 189 -4.18 6.51 2.30
N TYR A 190 -4.82 6.39 3.48
CA TYR A 190 -4.98 5.11 4.17
C TYR A 190 -5.86 4.11 3.41
N GLU A 191 -6.96 4.57 2.80
CA GLU A 191 -7.80 3.72 1.92
C GLU A 191 -7.02 3.23 0.70
N ARG A 192 -6.32 4.12 0.00
CA ARG A 192 -5.52 3.71 -1.17
C ARG A 192 -4.39 2.74 -0.84
N LEU A 193 -3.86 2.76 0.39
CA LEU A 193 -2.92 1.76 0.87
C LEU A 193 -3.57 0.37 0.93
N GLY A 194 -4.81 0.30 1.41
CA GLY A 194 -5.67 -0.90 1.41
C GLY A 194 -5.91 -1.43 0.00
N ASP A 195 -6.34 -0.56 -0.92
CA ASP A 195 -6.52 -0.89 -2.35
C ASP A 195 -5.27 -1.55 -2.96
N HIS A 196 -4.09 -0.97 -2.69
CA HIS A 196 -2.83 -1.51 -3.21
C HIS A 196 -2.48 -2.86 -2.57
N ALA A 197 -2.78 -3.07 -1.29
CA ALA A 197 -2.63 -4.38 -0.63
C ALA A 197 -3.58 -5.44 -1.24
N VAL A 198 -4.85 -5.10 -1.51
CA VAL A 198 -5.79 -5.97 -2.23
C VAL A 198 -5.29 -6.27 -3.64
N SER A 199 -4.74 -5.27 -4.34
CA SER A 199 -4.15 -5.45 -5.67
C SER A 199 -3.01 -6.46 -5.67
N ILE A 200 -2.13 -6.41 -4.66
CA ILE A 200 -1.05 -7.39 -4.47
C ILE A 200 -1.63 -8.79 -4.21
N ALA A 201 -2.62 -8.90 -3.31
CA ALA A 201 -3.27 -10.17 -3.00
C ALA A 201 -3.89 -10.82 -4.24
N ARG A 202 -4.62 -10.06 -5.06
CA ARG A 202 -5.21 -10.54 -6.33
C ARG A 202 -4.15 -11.02 -7.32
N ARG A 203 -2.99 -10.38 -7.38
CA ARG A 203 -1.88 -10.79 -8.27
C ARG A 203 -1.21 -12.07 -7.81
N VAL A 204 -1.16 -12.32 -6.51
CA VAL A 204 -0.75 -13.62 -5.97
C VAL A 204 -1.76 -14.71 -6.36
N VAL A 205 -3.07 -14.45 -6.29
CA VAL A 205 -4.09 -15.39 -6.78
C VAL A 205 -3.85 -15.72 -8.25
N PHE A 206 -3.68 -14.71 -9.11
CA PHE A 206 -3.34 -14.91 -10.53
C PHE A 206 -2.05 -15.74 -10.73
N LEU A 207 -1.02 -15.50 -9.92
CA LEU A 207 0.23 -16.26 -9.98
C LEU A 207 0.02 -17.74 -9.69
N VAL A 208 -0.88 -18.09 -8.77
CA VAL A 208 -1.19 -19.47 -8.42
C VAL A 208 -2.17 -20.10 -9.41
N THR A 209 -3.33 -19.47 -9.65
CA THR A 209 -4.45 -20.07 -10.41
C THR A 209 -4.34 -19.87 -11.91
N GLY A 210 -3.86 -18.70 -12.34
CA GLY A 210 -3.81 -18.30 -13.75
C GLY A 210 -5.12 -17.68 -14.25
N ASP A 211 -6.11 -17.55 -13.36
CA ASP A 211 -7.37 -16.89 -13.66
C ASP A 211 -7.18 -15.37 -13.72
N SER A 212 -7.97 -14.72 -14.59
CA SER A 212 -7.90 -13.29 -14.93
C SER A 212 -7.58 -12.37 -13.75
N LEU A 213 -6.63 -11.46 -13.96
CA LEU A 213 -6.23 -10.38 -13.03
C LEU A 213 -7.38 -9.43 -12.67
N ASP A 214 -8.41 -9.38 -13.52
CA ASP A 214 -9.52 -8.43 -13.46
C ASP A 214 -10.87 -9.16 -13.27
N SER A 215 -10.96 -10.11 -12.32
CA SER A 215 -12.29 -10.56 -11.88
C SER A 215 -12.97 -9.40 -11.14
N HIS A 216 -13.83 -8.68 -11.86
CA HIS A 216 -14.77 -7.64 -11.41
C HIS A 216 -14.68 -7.27 -9.93
N ASN A 217 -14.16 -6.07 -9.65
CA ASN A 217 -14.34 -5.43 -8.37
C ASN A 217 -15.53 -4.45 -8.49
N PRO A 218 -16.72 -4.79 -7.98
CA PRO A 218 -17.88 -3.90 -8.05
C PRO A 218 -17.71 -2.58 -7.27
N HIS A 219 -16.60 -2.40 -6.55
CA HIS A 219 -16.30 -1.19 -5.78
C HIS A 219 -15.40 -0.18 -6.51
N THR A 220 -14.66 -0.58 -7.56
CA THR A 220 -13.79 0.34 -8.34
C THR A 220 -14.37 0.74 -9.69
N ASP A 221 -15.32 -0.03 -10.22
CA ASP A 221 -16.08 0.38 -11.39
C ASP A 221 -17.24 1.26 -10.91
N VAL A 222 -17.08 2.57 -11.11
CA VAL A 222 -18.20 3.50 -11.06
C VAL A 222 -19.22 3.00 -12.07
N ASP A 223 -20.47 2.76 -11.68
CA ASP A 223 -21.55 2.65 -12.65
C ASP A 223 -21.48 3.93 -13.51
N GLU A 224 -21.13 3.79 -14.79
CA GLU A 224 -21.24 4.90 -15.71
C GLU A 224 -22.73 5.31 -15.73
N PHE A 225 -22.98 6.53 -15.24
CA PHE A 225 -24.20 7.36 -15.21
C PHE A 225 -25.04 7.38 -13.92
#